data_AF-A0AAE0WY53-F1
#
_entry.id   AF-A0AAE0WY53-F1
#
_cell.length_a   1.000
_cell.length_b   1.000
_cell.length_c   1.000
_cell.angle_alpha   90.00
_cell.angle_beta   90.00
_cell.angle_gamma   90.00
#
_symmetry.space_group_name_H-M   'P 1'
#
loop_
_entity.id
_entity.type
_entity.pdbx_description
1 polymer ?
#
loop_
_entity_poly.entity_id
_entity_poly.type
_entity_poly.pdbx_seq_one_letter_code
_entity_poly.pdbx_strand_id
1 'polypeptide(L)'
;MSPLWSCDWAECQSPAVQRAGDCLLCNRHICRTHLQGKWYTCPKPETNWSEYSARYAAAEAQRLDELCQRIDGRQLCARASQARGGTGVQCSVDLSPKKLSAMTGRQNCHVDVVFADGVVWLARIRLSSAILP
;
A
#
# COMPACT_ATOMS: atom_id res chain seq x y z
N MET A 1 -11.96 -12.46 -21.54
CA MET A 1 -11.39 -11.39 -20.69
C MET A 1 -11.10 -11.99 -19.32
N SER A 2 -9.84 -12.09 -18.94
CA SER A 2 -9.46 -12.51 -17.58
C SER A 2 -9.73 -11.37 -16.61
N PRO A 3 -10.24 -11.63 -15.40
CA PRO A 3 -10.45 -10.58 -14.43
C PRO A 3 -9.13 -10.02 -13.93
N LEU A 4 -9.14 -8.72 -13.60
CA LEU A 4 -7.97 -8.07 -12.98
C LEU A 4 -7.67 -8.66 -11.60
N TRP A 5 -8.71 -9.08 -10.87
CA TRP A 5 -8.61 -9.79 -9.59
C TRP A 5 -9.66 -10.90 -9.47
N SER A 6 -9.24 -12.05 -8.95
CA SER A 6 -10.10 -13.17 -8.56
C SER A 6 -10.58 -12.99 -7.12
N CYS A 7 -11.63 -13.71 -6.73
CA CYS A 7 -12.05 -13.77 -5.33
C CYS A 7 -11.01 -14.51 -4.48
N ASP A 8 -10.66 -13.96 -3.31
CA ASP A 8 -9.70 -14.55 -2.37
C ASP A 8 -10.31 -15.65 -1.48
N TRP A 9 -11.51 -16.13 -1.81
CA TRP A 9 -12.13 -17.23 -1.09
C TRP A 9 -11.61 -18.57 -1.63
N ALA A 10 -11.38 -19.54 -0.74
CA ALA A 10 -10.87 -20.85 -1.14
C ALA A 10 -11.74 -21.46 -2.25
N GLU A 11 -11.07 -21.97 -3.29
CA GLU A 11 -11.69 -22.63 -4.46
C GLU A 11 -12.60 -21.72 -5.31
N CYS A 12 -12.64 -20.41 -5.05
CA CYS A 12 -13.45 -19.48 -5.84
C CYS A 12 -12.65 -18.90 -7.01
N GLN A 13 -13.13 -19.11 -8.24
CA GLN A 13 -12.55 -18.51 -9.45
C GLN A 13 -13.35 -17.31 -9.97
N SER A 14 -14.43 -16.94 -9.26
CA SER A 14 -15.28 -15.82 -9.65
C SER A 14 -14.51 -14.50 -9.57
N PRO A 15 -14.76 -13.57 -10.50
CA PRO A 15 -14.13 -12.25 -10.47
C PRO A 15 -14.55 -11.46 -9.24
N ALA A 16 -13.63 -10.68 -8.68
CA ALA A 16 -13.95 -9.74 -7.61
C ALA A 16 -14.86 -8.62 -8.13
N VAL A 17 -15.74 -8.12 -7.26
CA VAL A 17 -16.62 -6.99 -7.62
C VAL A 17 -15.77 -5.73 -7.78
N GLN A 18 -15.88 -5.06 -8.92
CA GLN A 18 -15.18 -3.78 -9.12
C GLN A 18 -15.63 -2.76 -8.05
N ARG A 19 -14.66 -2.11 -7.40
CA ARG A 19 -14.83 -1.09 -6.33
C ARG A 19 -15.40 -1.61 -5.01
N ALA A 20 -16.37 -2.51 -5.02
CA ALA A 20 -17.02 -3.02 -3.80
C ALA A 20 -16.40 -4.32 -3.27
N GLY A 21 -15.63 -5.03 -4.10
CA GLY A 21 -14.99 -6.28 -3.73
C GLY A 21 -13.61 -6.10 -3.09
N ASP A 22 -13.03 -4.90 -3.11
CA ASP A 22 -11.72 -4.62 -2.51
C ASP A 22 -11.89 -4.12 -1.07
N CYS A 23 -11.74 -5.02 -0.09
CA CYS A 23 -11.98 -4.71 1.31
C CYS A 23 -10.74 -4.11 1.99
N LEU A 24 -10.83 -2.85 2.40
CA LEU A 24 -9.77 -2.15 3.14
C LEU A 24 -9.58 -2.65 4.59
N LEU A 25 -10.48 -3.47 5.14
CA LEU A 25 -10.35 -3.99 6.51
C LEU A 25 -9.64 -5.34 6.58
N CYS A 26 -9.88 -6.22 5.60
CA CYS A 26 -9.27 -7.56 5.56
C CYS A 26 -8.31 -7.77 4.40
N ASN A 27 -8.13 -6.75 3.55
CA ASN A 27 -7.21 -6.76 2.42
C ASN A 27 -7.49 -7.91 1.44
N ARG A 28 -8.79 -8.18 1.17
CA ARG A 28 -9.23 -9.25 0.28
C ARG A 28 -10.07 -8.71 -0.87
N HIS A 29 -9.93 -9.35 -2.02
CA HIS A 29 -10.78 -9.21 -3.20
C HIS A 29 -11.93 -10.21 -3.13
N ILE A 30 -13.17 -9.74 -3.24
CA ILE A 30 -14.37 -10.52 -2.95
C ILE A 30 -15.34 -10.44 -4.11
N CYS A 31 -15.84 -11.59 -4.57
CA CYS A 31 -16.87 -11.67 -5.61
C CYS A 31 -18.26 -11.34 -5.06
N ARG A 32 -19.24 -11.18 -5.96
CA ARG A 32 -20.61 -10.80 -5.57
C ARG A 32 -21.23 -11.77 -4.56
N THR A 33 -20.97 -13.07 -4.69
CA THR A 33 -21.51 -14.11 -3.79
C THR A 33 -20.92 -14.00 -2.40
N HIS A 34 -19.59 -13.92 -2.30
CA HIS A 34 -18.90 -13.86 -1.02
C HIS A 34 -18.95 -12.48 -0.35
N LEU A 35 -19.37 -11.44 -1.06
CA LEU A 35 -19.63 -10.12 -0.48
C LEU A 35 -20.96 -10.06 0.29
N GLN A 36 -21.84 -11.06 0.10
CA GLN A 36 -23.09 -11.16 0.85
C GLN A 36 -22.81 -11.44 2.34
N GLY A 37 -23.65 -10.88 3.22
CA GLY A 37 -23.44 -10.91 4.67
C GLY A 37 -23.38 -12.30 5.32
N LYS A 38 -23.77 -13.36 4.61
CA LYS A 38 -23.57 -14.75 5.05
C LYS A 38 -22.09 -15.14 5.10
N TRP A 39 -21.26 -14.54 4.23
CA TRP A 39 -19.86 -14.89 4.06
C TRP A 39 -18.93 -13.77 4.54
N TYR A 40 -19.31 -12.52 4.27
CA TYR A 40 -18.51 -11.36 4.62
C TYR A 40 -18.99 -10.70 5.91
N THR A 41 -18.12 -10.70 6.92
CA THR A 41 -18.41 -10.26 8.28
C THR A 41 -17.70 -8.97 8.68
N CYS A 42 -16.95 -8.33 7.77
CA CYS A 42 -16.31 -7.07 8.15
C CYS A 42 -17.38 -5.99 8.40
N PRO A 43 -17.21 -5.17 9.45
CA PRO A 43 -18.18 -4.15 9.80
C PRO A 43 -18.32 -3.15 8.66
N LYS A 44 -19.51 -2.57 8.57
CA LYS A 44 -19.78 -1.45 7.67
C LYS A 44 -19.77 -0.15 8.47
N PRO A 45 -19.24 0.95 7.90
CA PRO A 45 -19.18 2.23 8.61
C PRO A 45 -20.58 2.74 8.99
N GLU A 46 -21.60 2.43 8.19
CA GLU A 46 -22.99 2.85 8.44
C GLU A 46 -23.63 2.11 9.62
N THR A 47 -23.16 0.90 9.94
CA THR A 47 -23.78 0.05 10.98
C THR A 47 -22.97 -0.02 12.27
N ASN A 48 -21.63 0.06 12.18
CA ASN A 48 -20.75 -0.01 13.35
C ASN A 48 -19.47 0.79 13.08
N TRP A 49 -19.58 2.12 13.20
CA TRP A 49 -18.46 3.02 12.99
C TRP A 49 -17.28 2.76 13.95
N SER A 50 -17.56 2.45 15.22
CA SER A 50 -16.51 2.24 16.22
C SER A 50 -15.62 1.04 15.85
N GLU A 51 -16.23 -0.10 15.54
CA GLU A 51 -15.47 -1.28 15.13
C GLU A 51 -14.81 -1.08 13.76
N TYR A 52 -15.53 -0.48 12.81
CA TYR A 52 -15.01 -0.18 11.47
C TYR A 52 -13.73 0.66 11.56
N SER A 53 -13.78 1.79 12.26
CA SER A 53 -12.67 2.74 12.38
C SER A 53 -11.46 2.12 13.10
N ALA A 54 -11.67 1.34 14.15
CA ALA A 54 -10.59 0.65 14.85
C ALA A 54 -9.90 -0.39 13.95
N ARG A 55 -10.68 -1.21 13.23
CA ARG A 55 -10.14 -2.21 12.30
C ARG A 55 -9.47 -1.56 11.09
N TYR A 56 -10.00 -0.44 10.61
CA TYR A 56 -9.41 0.33 9.52
C TYR A 56 -8.03 0.85 9.94
N ALA A 57 -7.93 1.49 11.10
CA ALA A 57 -6.67 2.01 11.61
C ALA A 57 -5.62 0.90 11.80
N ALA A 58 -6.03 -0.27 12.31
CA ALA A 58 -5.14 -1.42 12.44
C ALA A 58 -4.66 -1.95 11.08
N ALA A 59 -5.56 -2.08 10.11
CA ALA A 59 -5.22 -2.53 8.76
C ALA A 59 -4.30 -1.54 8.04
N GLU A 60 -4.53 -0.24 8.22
CA GLU A 60 -3.69 0.83 7.69
C GLU A 60 -2.28 0.80 8.29
N ALA A 61 -2.17 0.67 9.61
CA ALA A 61 -0.89 0.55 10.29
C ALA A 61 -0.10 -0.66 9.79
N GLN A 62 -0.76 -1.82 9.65
CA GLN A 62 -0.13 -3.03 9.11
C GLN A 62 0.38 -2.81 7.68
N ARG A 63 -0.40 -2.16 6.80
CA ARG A 63 0.04 -1.88 5.42
C ARG A 63 1.25 -0.96 5.37
N LEU A 64 1.28 0.06 6.24
CA LEU A 64 2.42 0.95 6.35
C LEU A 64 3.67 0.22 6.84
N ASP A 65 3.54 -0.66 7.83
CA ASP A 65 4.65 -1.47 8.33
C ASP A 65 5.20 -2.42 7.25
N GLU A 66 4.32 -3.11 6.53
CA GLU A 66 4.69 -3.96 5.39
C GLU A 66 5.40 -3.14 4.29
N LEU A 67 4.93 -1.92 4.02
CA LEU A 67 5.57 -1.02 3.07
C LEU A 67 6.96 -0.57 3.52
N CYS A 68 7.11 -0.20 4.80
CA CYS A 68 8.41 0.17 5.39
C CYS A 68 9.41 -0.98 5.23
N GLN A 69 8.98 -2.22 5.50
CA GLN A 69 9.83 -3.40 5.40
C GLN A 69 10.20 -3.76 3.96
N ARG A 70 9.32 -3.48 3.00
CA ARG A 70 9.54 -3.82 1.59
C ARG A 70 10.53 -2.87 0.90
N ILE A 71 10.63 -1.62 1.35
CA ILE A 71 11.52 -0.63 0.72
C ILE A 71 12.92 -0.75 1.33
N ASP A 72 13.86 -1.29 0.56
CA ASP A 72 15.27 -1.28 0.93
C ASP A 72 15.85 0.12 0.65
N GLY A 73 15.96 0.92 1.71
CA GLY A 73 16.51 2.26 1.63
C GLY A 73 17.97 2.32 1.18
N ARG A 74 18.78 1.30 1.48
CA ARG A 74 20.19 1.25 1.04
C ARG A 74 20.27 1.03 -0.46
N GLN A 75 19.49 0.08 -0.98
CA GLN A 75 19.43 -0.19 -2.42
C GLN A 75 18.83 0.98 -3.19
N LEU A 76 17.83 1.67 -2.61
CA LEU A 76 17.28 2.89 -3.21
C LEU A 76 18.36 3.97 -3.33
N CYS A 77 19.13 4.18 -2.27
CA CYS A 77 20.23 5.13 -2.28
C CYS A 77 21.34 4.75 -3.27
N ALA A 78 21.74 3.48 -3.31
CA ALA A 78 22.73 2.98 -4.28
C ALA A 78 22.29 3.25 -5.72
N ARG A 79 21.01 3.00 -6.04
CA ARG A 79 20.43 3.30 -7.36
C ARG A 79 20.42 4.79 -7.66
N ALA A 80 20.05 5.62 -6.68
CA ALA A 80 20.04 7.07 -6.85
C ALA A 80 21.44 7.63 -7.10
N SER A 81 22.45 7.18 -6.33
CA SER A 81 23.85 7.56 -6.55
C SER A 81 24.37 7.13 -7.92
N GLN A 82 24.04 5.91 -8.38
CA GLN A 82 24.39 5.45 -9.72
C GLN A 82 23.75 6.32 -10.81
N ALA A 83 22.44 6.60 -10.69
CA ALA A 83 21.71 7.45 -11.63
C ALA A 83 22.26 8.89 -11.66
N ARG A 84 22.88 9.36 -10.57
CA ARG A 84 23.55 10.66 -10.47
C ARG A 84 24.96 10.66 -11.09
N GLY A 85 25.41 9.56 -11.71
CA GLY A 85 26.74 9.45 -12.28
C GLY A 85 27.82 8.98 -11.29
N GLY A 86 27.42 8.37 -10.17
CA GLY A 86 28.34 7.70 -9.24
C GLY A 86 29.21 8.67 -8.42
N THR A 87 28.78 9.91 -8.22
CA THR A 87 29.58 11.06 -7.74
C THR A 87 30.07 10.96 -6.29
N GLY A 88 30.01 9.80 -5.63
CA GLY A 88 30.45 9.62 -4.23
C GLY A 88 29.64 10.42 -3.20
N VAL A 89 28.64 11.20 -3.64
CA VAL A 89 27.75 11.96 -2.77
C VAL A 89 26.86 10.98 -2.02
N GLN A 90 26.99 10.96 -0.70
CA GLN A 90 26.14 10.16 0.17
C GLN A 90 24.70 10.64 0.07
N CYS A 91 23.76 9.70 0.19
CA CYS A 91 22.35 10.02 0.32
C CYS A 91 21.72 9.29 1.50
N SER A 92 20.58 9.79 1.94
CA SER A 92 19.73 9.19 2.94
C SER A 92 18.27 9.20 2.47
N VAL A 93 17.49 8.29 3.05
CA VAL A 93 16.04 8.19 2.85
C VAL A 93 15.38 8.01 4.21
N ASP A 94 14.29 8.73 4.44
CA ASP A 94 13.44 8.55 5.62
C ASP A 94 12.27 7.65 5.27
N LEU A 95 12.33 6.41 5.74
CA LEU A 95 11.30 5.39 5.55
C LEU A 95 10.45 5.20 6.82
N SER A 96 10.40 6.20 7.71
CA SER A 96 9.55 6.13 8.89
C SER A 96 8.06 6.04 8.50
N PRO A 97 7.23 5.33 9.28
CA PRO A 97 5.80 5.20 8.99
C PRO A 97 5.10 6.55 8.81
N LYS A 98 5.49 7.56 9.61
CA LYS A 98 4.95 8.92 9.53
C LYS A 98 5.25 9.58 8.18
N LYS A 99 6.50 9.46 7.69
CA LYS A 99 6.91 10.05 6.42
C LYS A 99 6.27 9.32 5.24
N LEU A 100 6.26 7.98 5.26
CA LEU A 100 5.63 7.19 4.22
C LEU A 100 4.11 7.43 4.17
N SER A 101 3.43 7.47 5.31
CA SER A 101 1.99 7.76 5.38
C SER A 101 1.65 9.11 4.72
N ALA A 102 2.42 10.16 5.03
CA ALA A 102 2.20 11.49 4.44
C ALA A 102 2.48 11.56 2.92
N MET A 103 3.32 10.67 2.41
CA MET A 103 3.81 10.69 1.02
C MET A 103 3.18 9.61 0.13
N THR A 104 2.27 8.82 0.69
CA THR A 104 1.59 7.75 -0.04
C THR A 104 0.21 8.20 -0.47
N GLY A 105 -0.13 7.90 -1.72
CA GLY A 105 -1.46 8.12 -2.26
C GLY A 105 -1.74 7.18 -3.42
N ARG A 106 -2.95 6.62 -3.46
CA ARG A 106 -3.41 5.67 -4.48
C ARG A 106 -2.47 4.47 -4.62
N GLN A 107 -1.75 4.42 -5.74
CA GLN A 107 -0.87 3.32 -6.15
C GLN A 107 0.61 3.68 -6.00
N ASN A 108 0.94 4.85 -5.48
CA ASN A 108 2.32 5.32 -5.40
C ASN A 108 2.66 5.76 -3.98
N CYS A 109 3.77 5.24 -3.49
CA CYS A 109 4.47 5.80 -2.34
C CYS A 109 5.62 6.66 -2.86
N HIS A 110 5.72 7.89 -2.36
CA HIS A 110 6.82 8.78 -2.68
C HIS A 110 7.82 8.82 -1.52
N VAL A 111 9.11 8.85 -1.84
CA VAL A 111 10.18 8.93 -0.84
C VAL A 111 11.18 9.99 -1.29
N ASP A 112 11.55 10.86 -0.37
CA ASP A 112 12.62 11.83 -0.61
C ASP A 112 13.97 11.13 -0.47
N VAL A 113 14.79 11.22 -1.51
CA VAL A 113 16.22 10.87 -1.47
C VAL A 113 16.98 12.16 -1.29
N VAL A 114 17.53 12.35 -0.09
CA VAL A 114 18.26 13.57 0.28
C VAL A 114 19.75 13.30 0.12
N PHE A 115 20.41 14.06 -0.75
CA PHE A 115 21.86 13.99 -0.93
C PHE A 115 22.58 14.95 0.01
N ALA A 116 23.81 14.61 0.39
CA ALA A 116 24.63 15.40 1.32
C ALA A 116 24.96 16.82 0.82
N ASP A 117 24.84 17.08 -0.48
CA ASP A 117 25.01 18.40 -1.09
C ASP A 117 23.71 19.21 -1.17
N GLY A 118 22.64 18.76 -0.50
CA GLY A 118 21.37 19.48 -0.39
C GLY A 118 20.39 19.23 -1.54
N VAL A 119 20.77 18.47 -2.56
CA VAL A 119 19.85 18.07 -3.63
C VAL A 119 18.85 17.03 -3.09
N VAL A 120 17.57 17.17 -3.45
CA VAL A 120 16.52 16.23 -3.08
C VAL A 120 15.85 15.68 -4.33
N TRP A 121 15.80 14.36 -4.45
CA TRP A 121 15.07 13.67 -5.51
C TRP A 121 13.83 12.99 -4.96
N LEU A 122 12.78 12.91 -5.79
CA LEU A 122 11.55 12.20 -5.44
C LEU A 122 11.55 10.80 -6.07
N ALA A 123 11.75 9.77 -5.25
CA ALA A 123 11.60 8.39 -5.67
C ALA A 123 10.11 8.00 -5.68
N ARG A 124 9.65 7.42 -6.80
CA ARG A 124 8.28 6.93 -6.97
C ARG A 124 8.25 5.42 -6.92
N ILE A 125 7.65 4.88 -5.87
CA ILE A 125 7.56 3.44 -5.62
C ILE A 125 6.13 3.00 -5.94
N ARG A 126 5.98 2.14 -6.95
CA ARG A 126 4.68 1.54 -7.27
C ARG A 126 4.31 0.50 -6.22
N LEU A 127 3.14 0.67 -5.64
CA LEU A 127 2.57 -0.32 -4.75
C LEU A 127 1.92 -1.41 -5.60
N SER A 128 2.18 -2.67 -5.26
CA SER A 128 1.52 -3.85 -5.85
C SER A 128 0.00 -3.84 -5.66
N SER A 129 -0.45 -3.07 -4.68
CA SER A 129 -1.83 -2.95 -4.25
C SER A 129 -2.23 -1.48 -4.29
N ALA A 130 -3.32 -1.17 -4.99
CA ALA A 130 -3.89 0.17 -5.11
C ALA A 130 -4.66 0.58 -3.84
N ILE A 131 -4.04 0.48 -2.66
CA ILE A 131 -4.77 0.38 -1.39
C ILE A 131 -4.47 1.54 -0.44
N LEU A 132 -4.12 2.73 -0.93
CA LEU A 132 -4.09 3.91 -0.05
C LEU A 132 -4.93 5.02 -0.68
N PRO A 133 -5.87 5.65 0.06
CA PRO A 133 -6.71 6.74 -0.46
C PRO A 133 -5.93 7.84 -1.20
#